data_AF-A0A6G0HQ20-F1
#
_entry.id   AF-A0A6G0HQ20-F1
#
_cell.length_a   1.000
_cell.length_b   1.000
_cell.length_c   1.000
_cell.angle_alpha   90.00
_cell.angle_beta   90.00
_cell.angle_gamma   90.00
#
_symmetry.space_group_name_H-M   'P 1'
#
loop_
_entity.id
_entity.type
_entity.pdbx_description
1 polymer ?
#
loop_
_entity_poly.entity_id
_entity_poly.type
_entity_poly.pdbx_seq_one_letter_code
_entity_poly.pdbx_strand_id
1 'polypeptide(L)'
;MSSCSNSLCAGSELSCSVTHTLSMLDSAAELMMVHTDFQAAFETCERGLHSLASTEQEDSNRCAEFKAGFCILGIQALAELNQWQGVLSWVLQQYEQQERIPAKIMQMCILLYSKVGEPAVMQDAARVWLHCPSNGGVTGFATVAELYLLHVLVPLGHKDEAVGLIVGEVGSGAFTEDQRQIALDVVEEKEREKQEQTLNPRSSPNPETTAQTVSTKGVVIRKLEAMLRFFYRNLLLTRSGSFSLRSVFLAVVLLYMLFLRLDPGRIKRYL
;
A
#
# COMPACT_ATOMS: atom_id res chain seq x y z
N MET A 1 -5.88 61.89 9.13
CA MET A 1 -6.35 60.92 8.11
C MET A 1 -5.13 60.41 7.37
N SER A 2 -4.64 59.20 7.67
CA SER A 2 -3.79 58.42 6.76
C SER A 2 -3.61 57.01 7.35
N SER A 3 -4.42 56.07 6.87
CA SER A 3 -4.21 54.64 7.02
C SER A 3 -5.11 53.97 6.01
N CYS A 4 -4.55 53.67 4.83
CA CYS A 4 -5.11 52.76 3.82
C CYS A 4 -4.06 52.60 2.73
N SER A 5 -3.17 51.61 2.83
CA SER A 5 -2.41 51.02 1.71
C SER A 5 -1.55 49.89 2.26
N ASN A 6 -2.13 48.71 2.49
CA ASN A 6 -1.36 47.46 2.68
C ASN A 6 -2.16 46.19 2.38
N SER A 7 -3.47 46.27 2.06
CA SER A 7 -4.31 45.08 1.90
C SER A 7 -4.38 44.52 0.46
N LEU A 8 -3.90 45.25 -0.55
CA LEU A 8 -4.04 44.87 -1.97
C LEU A 8 -2.84 44.08 -2.54
N CYS A 9 -1.66 44.14 -1.91
CA CYS A 9 -0.47 43.43 -2.40
C CYS A 9 -0.43 41.95 -1.98
N ALA A 10 -0.94 41.62 -0.79
CA ALA A 10 -0.90 40.25 -0.25
C ALA A 10 -1.69 39.24 -1.10
N GLY A 11 -2.82 39.64 -1.69
CA GLY A 11 -3.65 38.76 -2.51
C GLY A 11 -3.00 38.36 -3.85
N SER A 12 -2.08 39.17 -4.38
CA SER A 12 -1.43 38.89 -5.67
C SER A 12 -0.20 38.00 -5.54
N GLU A 13 0.52 38.09 -4.42
CA GLU A 13 1.69 37.26 -4.12
C GLU A 13 1.29 35.81 -3.78
N LEU A 14 0.19 35.64 -3.05
CA LEU A 14 -0.34 34.33 -2.65
C LEU A 14 -0.81 33.49 -3.86
N SER A 15 -1.50 34.13 -4.80
CA SER A 15 -1.94 33.50 -6.06
C SER A 15 -0.76 33.03 -6.92
N CYS A 16 0.32 33.83 -6.95
CA CYS A 16 1.54 33.49 -7.68
C CYS A 16 2.27 32.29 -7.05
N SER A 17 2.39 32.26 -5.72
CA SER A 17 3.05 31.18 -4.97
C SER A 17 2.35 29.82 -5.13
N VAL A 18 1.01 29.81 -5.04
CA VAL A 18 0.20 28.60 -5.26
C VAL A 18 0.31 28.10 -6.70
N THR A 19 0.26 29.00 -7.68
CA THR A 19 0.38 28.65 -9.10
C THR A 19 1.77 28.09 -9.42
N HIS A 20 2.82 28.66 -8.83
CA HIS A 20 4.18 28.16 -8.95
C HIS A 20 4.34 26.76 -8.36
N THR A 21 3.81 26.54 -7.15
CA THR A 21 3.85 25.23 -6.48
C THR A 21 3.13 24.16 -7.29
N LEU A 22 1.94 24.48 -7.82
CA LEU A 22 1.19 23.58 -8.70
C LEU A 22 1.99 23.26 -9.96
N SER A 23 2.56 24.27 -10.62
CA SER A 23 3.40 24.08 -11.82
C SER A 23 4.61 23.18 -11.54
N MET A 24 5.24 23.30 -10.37
CA MET A 24 6.33 22.40 -9.98
C MET A 24 5.85 20.97 -9.75
N LEU A 25 4.68 20.79 -9.14
CA LEU A 25 4.10 19.46 -8.93
C LEU A 25 3.73 18.81 -10.26
N ASP A 26 3.14 19.55 -11.19
CA ASP A 26 2.83 19.10 -12.55
C ASP A 26 4.12 18.73 -13.31
N SER A 27 5.17 19.55 -13.18
CA SER A 27 6.48 19.27 -13.78
C SER A 27 7.11 17.99 -13.22
N ALA A 28 7.03 17.76 -11.91
CA ALA A 28 7.52 16.53 -11.29
C ALA A 28 6.73 15.31 -11.80
N ALA A 29 5.42 15.43 -11.96
CA ALA A 29 4.59 14.37 -12.52
C ALA A 29 4.91 14.09 -13.99
N GLU A 30 5.17 15.12 -14.80
CA GLU A 30 5.58 14.98 -16.20
C GLU A 30 6.95 14.29 -16.32
N LEU A 31 7.94 14.73 -15.53
CA LEU A 31 9.26 14.10 -15.47
C LEU A 31 9.16 12.61 -15.11
N MET A 32 8.32 12.29 -14.13
CA MET A 32 8.09 10.91 -13.69
C MET A 32 7.39 10.05 -14.76
N MET A 33 6.28 10.53 -15.33
CA MET A 33 5.36 9.70 -16.10
C MET A 33 5.64 9.73 -17.61
N VAL A 34 6.18 10.83 -18.13
CA VAL A 34 6.43 11.03 -19.56
C VAL A 34 7.90 10.82 -19.88
N HIS A 35 8.78 11.47 -19.12
CA HIS A 35 10.22 11.42 -19.41
C HIS A 35 10.94 10.27 -18.72
N THR A 36 10.32 9.63 -17.72
CA THR A 36 10.95 8.61 -16.87
C THR A 36 12.26 9.09 -16.22
N ASP A 37 12.38 10.41 -16.02
CA ASP A 37 13.52 11.03 -15.36
C ASP A 37 13.22 11.13 -13.86
N PHE A 38 13.44 10.01 -13.17
CA PHE A 38 13.13 9.88 -11.76
C PHE A 38 14.03 10.77 -10.88
N GLN A 39 15.27 10.99 -11.30
CA GLN A 39 16.20 11.86 -10.58
C GLN A 39 15.73 13.31 -10.64
N ALA A 40 15.42 13.83 -11.83
CA ALA A 40 14.90 15.19 -11.98
C ALA A 40 13.53 15.35 -11.32
N ALA A 41 12.67 14.32 -11.37
CA ALA A 41 11.39 14.32 -10.68
C ALA A 41 11.58 14.43 -9.15
N PHE A 42 12.50 13.66 -8.57
CA PHE A 42 12.81 13.71 -7.15
C PHE A 42 13.35 15.07 -6.73
N GLU A 43 14.35 15.60 -7.45
CA GLU A 43 14.92 16.93 -7.17
C GLU A 43 13.85 18.03 -7.27
N THR A 44 12.92 17.91 -8.21
CA THR A 44 11.79 18.84 -8.33
C THR A 44 10.84 18.75 -7.14
N CYS A 45 10.60 17.54 -6.61
CA CYS A 45 9.84 17.35 -5.37
C CYS A 45 10.53 17.98 -4.16
N GLU A 46 11.85 17.81 -4.02
CA GLU A 46 12.61 18.42 -2.92
C GLU A 46 12.56 19.94 -2.96
N ARG A 47 12.75 20.54 -4.14
CA ARG A 47 12.61 22.00 -4.30
C ARG A 47 11.19 22.47 -3.96
N GLY A 48 10.17 21.71 -4.37
CA GLY A 48 8.77 22.01 -4.08
C GLY A 48 8.48 21.99 -2.58
N LEU A 49 8.95 20.95 -1.88
CA LEU A 49 8.83 20.81 -0.43
C LEU A 49 9.56 21.93 0.33
N HIS A 50 10.77 22.30 -0.10
CA HIS A 50 11.52 23.42 0.48
C HIS A 50 10.79 24.75 0.26
N SER A 51 10.20 24.97 -0.92
CA SER A 51 9.39 26.17 -1.18
C SER A 51 8.19 26.23 -0.24
N LEU A 52 7.50 25.11 -0.02
CA LEU A 52 6.34 25.05 0.89
C LEU A 52 6.72 25.37 2.33
N ALA A 53 7.86 24.84 2.83
CA ALA A 53 8.34 25.09 4.19
C ALA A 53 8.55 26.59 4.49
N SER A 54 8.92 27.38 3.47
CA SER A 54 9.08 28.84 3.60
C SER A 54 7.76 29.63 3.61
N THR A 55 6.62 28.98 3.31
CA THR A 55 5.29 29.60 3.15
C THR A 55 4.25 29.06 4.14
N GLU A 56 4.61 28.21 5.11
CA GLU A 56 3.68 27.49 6.02
C GLU A 56 2.84 28.38 6.97
N GLN A 57 2.82 29.71 6.82
CA GLN A 57 2.23 30.62 7.80
C GLN A 57 0.76 31.03 7.54
N GLU A 58 0.19 30.85 6.34
CA GLU A 58 -1.13 31.45 6.03
C GLU A 58 -2.19 30.56 5.32
N ASP A 59 -1.83 29.46 4.62
CA ASP A 59 -2.78 28.57 3.91
C ASP A 59 -2.58 27.07 4.22
N SER A 60 -2.86 26.66 5.46
CA SER A 60 -2.48 25.34 6.00
C SER A 60 -3.01 24.14 5.20
N ASN A 61 -4.25 24.17 4.71
CA ASN A 61 -4.85 22.98 4.09
C ASN A 61 -4.33 22.69 2.67
N ARG A 62 -4.21 23.72 1.82
CA ARG A 62 -3.69 23.55 0.44
C ARG A 62 -2.20 23.23 0.45
N CYS A 63 -1.44 23.84 1.36
CA CYS A 63 -0.03 23.53 1.56
C CYS A 63 0.14 22.05 1.95
N ALA A 64 -0.71 21.52 2.84
CA ALA A 64 -0.69 20.10 3.22
C ALA A 64 -0.97 19.15 2.04
N GLU A 65 -1.90 19.49 1.15
CA GLU A 65 -2.18 18.71 -0.06
C GLU A 65 -1.00 18.69 -1.03
N PHE A 66 -0.36 19.84 -1.29
CA PHE A 66 0.84 19.90 -2.14
C PHE A 66 2.01 19.15 -1.51
N LYS A 67 2.23 19.31 -0.19
CA LYS A 67 3.26 18.58 0.56
C LYS A 67 3.06 17.07 0.42
N ALA A 68 1.82 16.60 0.55
CA ALA A 68 1.48 15.20 0.33
C ALA A 68 1.73 14.77 -1.13
N GLY A 69 1.36 15.60 -2.11
CA GLY A 69 1.61 15.35 -3.53
C GLY A 69 3.10 15.17 -3.87
N PHE A 70 3.96 16.10 -3.42
CA PHE A 70 5.41 15.98 -3.59
C PHE A 70 5.98 14.78 -2.86
N CYS A 71 5.50 14.47 -1.65
CA CYS A 71 5.95 13.27 -0.93
C CYS A 71 5.59 11.98 -1.69
N ILE A 72 4.38 11.90 -2.25
CA ILE A 72 3.94 10.74 -3.05
C ILE A 72 4.85 10.54 -4.26
N LEU A 73 5.08 11.58 -5.06
CA LEU A 73 5.95 11.51 -6.23
C LEU A 73 7.40 11.24 -5.84
N GLY A 74 7.89 11.85 -4.76
CA GLY A 74 9.25 11.62 -4.27
C GLY A 74 9.48 10.18 -3.80
N ILE A 75 8.52 9.59 -3.09
CA ILE A 75 8.56 8.16 -2.72
C ILE A 75 8.62 7.28 -3.97
N GLN A 76 7.80 7.58 -4.97
CA GLN A 76 7.81 6.84 -6.23
C GLN A 76 9.15 6.97 -6.96
N ALA A 77 9.73 8.17 -7.01
CA ALA A 77 11.03 8.41 -7.63
C ALA A 77 12.13 7.61 -6.94
N LEU A 78 12.20 7.67 -5.60
CA LEU A 78 13.15 6.90 -4.82
C LEU A 78 12.98 5.39 -5.01
N ALA A 79 11.74 4.91 -5.13
CA ALA A 79 11.47 3.51 -5.43
C ALA A 79 11.98 3.11 -6.82
N GLU A 80 11.75 3.92 -7.86
CA GLU A 80 12.24 3.66 -9.22
C GLU A 80 13.77 3.79 -9.34
N LEU A 81 14.39 4.66 -8.54
CA LEU A 81 15.85 4.77 -8.41
C LEU A 81 16.48 3.65 -7.57
N ASN A 82 15.67 2.71 -7.07
CA ASN A 82 16.09 1.64 -6.15
C ASN A 82 16.78 2.16 -4.87
N GLN A 83 16.40 3.35 -4.41
CA GLN A 83 16.84 4.00 -3.17
C GLN A 83 15.76 3.87 -2.07
N TRP A 84 15.06 2.75 -2.04
CA TRP A 84 13.93 2.50 -1.14
C TRP A 84 14.31 2.51 0.34
N GLN A 85 15.57 2.19 0.68
CA GLN A 85 16.06 2.10 2.06
C GLN A 85 15.88 3.42 2.82
N GLY A 86 16.10 4.55 2.13
CA GLY A 86 16.03 5.90 2.71
C GLY A 86 14.64 6.52 2.72
N VAL A 87 13.63 5.86 2.17
CA VAL A 87 12.29 6.45 1.97
C VAL A 87 11.63 6.83 3.29
N LEU A 88 11.60 5.93 4.28
CA LEU A 88 10.95 6.23 5.56
C LEU A 88 11.65 7.40 6.28
N SER A 89 12.98 7.41 6.29
CA SER A 89 13.75 8.53 6.88
C SER A 89 13.49 9.85 6.16
N TRP A 90 13.39 9.82 4.83
CA TRP A 90 13.10 11.01 4.03
C TRP A 90 11.69 11.56 4.29
N VAL A 91 10.68 10.69 4.38
CA VAL A 91 9.31 11.08 4.75
C VAL A 91 9.27 11.68 6.16
N LEU A 92 9.99 11.09 7.12
CA LEU A 92 10.06 11.60 8.49
C LEU A 92 10.72 12.98 8.58
N GLN A 93 11.66 13.31 7.70
CA GLN A 93 12.19 14.67 7.61
C GLN A 93 11.12 15.70 7.23
N GLN A 94 10.08 15.30 6.48
CA GLN A 94 9.02 16.22 6.04
C GLN A 94 7.91 16.40 7.09
N TYR A 95 7.61 15.36 7.87
CA TYR A 95 6.48 15.34 8.83
C TYR A 95 6.90 15.35 10.29
N GLU A 96 8.20 15.22 10.58
CA GLU A 96 8.86 15.17 11.89
C GLU A 96 8.51 13.93 12.73
N GLN A 97 7.23 13.60 12.79
CA GLN A 97 6.63 12.58 13.63
C GLN A 97 5.86 11.58 12.77
N GLN A 98 5.90 10.31 13.16
CA GLN A 98 5.24 9.22 12.44
C GLN A 98 3.74 9.46 12.37
N GLU A 99 3.15 9.95 13.46
CA GLU A 99 1.74 10.24 13.67
C GLU A 99 1.19 11.31 12.72
N ARG A 100 2.05 12.22 12.24
CA ARG A 100 1.67 13.32 11.32
C ARG A 100 1.70 12.93 9.85
N ILE A 101 2.21 11.75 9.53
CA ILE A 101 2.26 11.26 8.15
C ILE A 101 0.82 11.04 7.65
N PRO A 102 0.41 11.61 6.51
CA PRO A 102 -0.89 11.34 5.91
C PRO A 102 -1.10 9.85 5.64
N ALA A 103 -2.32 9.34 5.87
CA ALA A 103 -2.65 7.92 5.72
C ALA A 103 -2.19 7.34 4.37
N LYS A 104 -2.39 8.08 3.27
CA LYS A 104 -1.98 7.65 1.92
C LYS A 104 -0.47 7.44 1.79
N ILE A 105 0.34 8.27 2.44
CA ILE A 105 1.80 8.12 2.45
C ILE A 105 2.20 6.91 3.30
N MET A 106 1.59 6.73 4.47
CA MET A 106 1.81 5.54 5.30
C MET A 106 1.49 4.25 4.52
N GLN A 107 0.37 4.22 3.80
CA GLN A 107 -0.01 3.09 2.92
C GLN A 107 1.05 2.81 1.86
N MET A 108 1.55 3.85 1.18
CA MET A 108 2.60 3.71 0.16
C MET A 108 3.91 3.16 0.74
N CYS A 109 4.33 3.65 1.91
CA CYS A 109 5.52 3.14 2.58
C CYS A 109 5.36 1.66 2.96
N ILE A 110 4.24 1.26 3.56
CA ILE A 110 3.96 -0.16 3.88
C ILE A 110 4.05 -1.03 2.62
N LEU A 111 3.41 -0.61 1.53
CA LEU A 111 3.41 -1.35 0.28
C LEU A 111 4.81 -1.43 -0.35
N LEU A 112 5.59 -0.35 -0.32
CA LEU A 112 6.96 -0.33 -0.83
C LEU A 112 7.85 -1.32 -0.06
N TYR A 113 7.89 -1.21 1.26
CA TYR A 113 8.74 -2.07 2.10
C TYR A 113 8.29 -3.53 2.05
N SER A 114 6.99 -3.80 1.95
CA SER A 114 6.47 -5.13 1.68
C SER A 114 6.93 -5.67 0.31
N LYS A 115 6.88 -4.85 -0.74
CA LYS A 115 7.27 -5.22 -2.11
C LYS A 115 8.76 -5.57 -2.22
N VAL A 116 9.64 -4.87 -1.52
CA VAL A 116 11.10 -5.13 -1.52
C VAL A 116 11.51 -6.21 -0.53
N GLY A 117 10.56 -6.83 0.19
CA GLY A 117 10.83 -7.94 1.10
C GLY A 117 11.33 -7.53 2.48
N GLU A 118 11.23 -6.25 2.84
CA GLU A 118 11.68 -5.69 4.12
C GLU A 118 10.52 -5.07 4.93
N PRO A 119 9.41 -5.80 5.18
CA PRO A 119 8.25 -5.24 5.86
C PRO A 119 8.52 -4.85 7.33
N ALA A 120 9.56 -5.41 7.96
CA ALA A 120 9.96 -5.11 9.33
C ALA A 120 10.28 -3.63 9.56
N VAL A 121 10.79 -2.93 8.54
CA VAL A 121 11.12 -1.49 8.63
C VAL A 121 9.87 -0.66 8.96
N MET A 122 8.70 -1.10 8.54
CA MET A 122 7.44 -0.37 8.73
C MET A 122 6.71 -0.75 10.02
N GLN A 123 7.20 -1.70 10.82
CA GLN A 123 6.46 -2.21 11.98
C GLN A 123 6.19 -1.12 13.02
N ASP A 124 7.25 -0.47 13.51
CA ASP A 124 7.11 0.56 14.54
C ASP A 124 6.38 1.79 14.00
N ALA A 125 6.68 2.23 12.76
CA ALA A 125 6.02 3.37 12.14
C ALA A 125 4.51 3.19 11.99
N ALA A 126 4.06 2.02 11.52
CA ALA A 126 2.64 1.73 11.38
C ALA A 126 1.96 1.54 12.75
N ARG A 127 2.64 0.89 13.72
CA ARG A 127 2.13 0.74 15.08
C ARG A 127 1.87 2.09 15.74
N VAL A 128 2.86 2.98 15.76
CA VAL A 128 2.75 4.31 16.36
C VAL A 128 1.64 5.11 15.68
N TRP A 129 1.59 5.08 14.35
CA TRP A 129 0.54 5.79 13.59
C TRP A 129 -0.87 5.32 13.93
N LEU A 130 -1.08 4.00 14.02
CA LEU A 130 -2.40 3.40 14.28
C LEU A 130 -2.90 3.61 15.71
N HIS A 131 -1.98 3.68 16.68
CA HIS A 131 -2.32 3.89 18.08
C HIS A 131 -2.41 5.38 18.45
N CYS A 132 -2.16 6.29 17.50
CA CYS A 132 -2.34 7.71 17.72
C CYS A 132 -3.84 8.08 17.67
N PRO A 133 -4.43 8.63 18.75
CA PRO A 133 -5.87 8.93 18.78
C PRO A 133 -6.34 9.89 17.69
N SER A 134 -5.49 10.82 17.24
CA SER A 134 -5.83 11.77 16.18
C SER A 134 -6.03 11.10 14.81
N ASN A 135 -5.50 9.89 14.61
CA ASN A 135 -5.59 9.18 13.34
C ASN A 135 -6.84 8.31 13.21
N GLY A 136 -7.51 7.96 14.30
CA GLY A 136 -8.68 7.07 14.28
C GLY A 136 -9.83 7.55 13.40
N GLY A 137 -9.96 8.87 13.20
CA GLY A 137 -11.00 9.48 12.36
C GLY A 137 -10.59 9.80 10.92
N VAL A 138 -9.33 9.59 10.53
CA VAL A 138 -8.84 10.04 9.21
C VAL A 138 -9.27 9.07 8.10
N THR A 139 -9.54 9.62 6.92
CA THR A 139 -9.81 8.79 5.74
C THR A 139 -8.60 7.93 5.42
N GLY A 140 -8.81 6.61 5.34
CA GLY A 140 -7.75 5.63 5.10
C GLY A 140 -7.17 4.98 6.35
N PHE A 141 -7.66 5.30 7.56
CA PHE A 141 -7.26 4.62 8.81
C PHE A 141 -7.43 3.10 8.72
N ALA A 142 -8.63 2.65 8.32
CA ALA A 142 -8.93 1.22 8.15
C ALA A 142 -7.98 0.54 7.16
N THR A 143 -7.63 1.22 6.06
CA THR A 143 -6.68 0.71 5.07
C THR A 143 -5.26 0.60 5.63
N VAL A 144 -4.80 1.56 6.44
CA VAL A 144 -3.49 1.44 7.12
C VAL A 144 -3.50 0.24 8.06
N ALA A 145 -4.58 0.03 8.83
CA ALA A 145 -4.71 -1.11 9.73
C ALA A 145 -4.69 -2.45 8.97
N GLU A 146 -5.42 -2.53 7.86
CA GLU A 146 -5.45 -3.71 6.99
C GLU A 146 -4.08 -4.01 6.40
N LEU A 147 -3.39 -2.98 5.87
CA LEU A 147 -2.05 -3.14 5.31
C LEU A 147 -1.05 -3.54 6.39
N TYR A 148 -1.13 -2.95 7.59
CA TYR A 148 -0.25 -3.31 8.69
C TYR A 148 -0.40 -4.79 9.05
N LEU A 149 -1.64 -5.26 9.16
CA LEU A 149 -1.91 -6.67 9.44
C LEU A 149 -1.37 -7.59 8.32
N LEU A 150 -1.77 -7.33 7.07
CA LEU A 150 -1.54 -8.26 5.96
C LEU A 150 -0.13 -8.20 5.37
N HIS A 151 0.52 -7.04 5.41
CA HIS A 151 1.81 -6.81 4.77
C HIS A 151 2.98 -6.69 5.76
N VAL A 152 2.69 -6.53 7.06
CA VAL A 152 3.74 -6.46 8.10
C VAL A 152 3.59 -7.59 9.11
N LEU A 153 2.53 -7.61 9.91
CA LEU A 153 2.43 -8.55 11.04
C LEU A 153 2.33 -10.01 10.62
N VAL A 154 1.44 -10.32 9.67
CA VAL A 154 1.23 -11.70 9.19
C VAL A 154 2.48 -12.25 8.49
N PRO A 155 3.14 -11.55 7.54
CA PRO A 155 4.36 -12.03 6.92
C PRO A 155 5.53 -12.22 7.89
N LEU A 156 5.65 -11.38 8.93
CA LEU A 156 6.67 -11.52 9.97
C LEU A 156 6.34 -12.62 10.99
N GLY A 157 5.09 -13.11 11.02
CA GLY A 157 4.62 -14.09 12.00
C GLY A 157 4.49 -13.51 13.41
N HIS A 158 4.19 -12.21 13.52
CA HIS A 158 3.95 -11.52 14.80
C HIS A 158 2.50 -11.74 15.25
N LYS A 159 2.17 -12.98 15.60
CA LYS A 159 0.81 -13.42 15.94
C LYS A 159 0.16 -12.61 17.05
N ASP A 160 0.85 -12.45 18.18
CA ASP A 160 0.27 -11.83 19.36
C ASP A 160 -0.10 -10.37 19.09
N GLU A 161 0.75 -9.66 18.35
CA GLU A 161 0.48 -8.30 17.90
C GLU A 161 -0.66 -8.25 16.88
N ALA A 162 -0.72 -9.20 15.94
CA ALA A 162 -1.81 -9.28 14.96
C ALA A 162 -3.17 -9.49 15.64
N VAL A 163 -3.25 -10.42 16.59
CA VAL A 163 -4.47 -10.66 17.37
C VAL A 163 -4.83 -9.44 18.23
N GLY A 164 -3.84 -8.83 18.89
CA GLY A 164 -4.02 -7.61 19.67
C GLY A 164 -4.56 -6.45 18.85
N LEU A 165 -4.05 -6.27 17.62
CA LEU A 165 -4.56 -5.27 16.66
C LEU A 165 -6.02 -5.54 16.30
N ILE A 166 -6.39 -6.79 16.01
CA ILE A 166 -7.73 -7.17 15.55
C ILE A 166 -8.77 -7.01 16.66
N VAL A 167 -8.48 -7.51 17.87
CA VAL A 167 -9.43 -7.54 18.99
C VAL A 167 -9.47 -6.20 19.74
N GLY A 168 -8.38 -5.43 19.68
CA GLY A 168 -8.24 -4.16 20.41
C GLY A 168 -9.04 -2.99 19.85
N GLU A 169 -8.72 -1.80 20.36
CA GLU A 169 -9.38 -0.54 19.97
C GLU A 169 -9.18 -0.22 18.48
N VAL A 170 -7.95 -0.42 17.98
CA VAL A 170 -7.63 -0.18 16.56
C VAL A 170 -8.51 -1.04 15.65
N GLY A 171 -8.58 -2.35 15.92
CA GLY A 171 -9.41 -3.25 15.14
C GLY A 171 -10.90 -2.97 15.25
N SER A 172 -11.36 -2.55 16.42
CA SER A 172 -12.76 -2.10 16.63
C SER A 172 -13.11 -0.84 15.86
N GLY A 173 -12.17 0.08 15.67
CA GLY A 173 -12.37 1.28 14.87
C GLY A 173 -12.16 1.06 13.37
N ALA A 174 -11.30 0.11 12.97
CA ALA A 174 -10.92 -0.13 11.59
C ALA A 174 -11.78 -1.16 10.86
N PHE A 175 -12.31 -2.17 11.56
CA PHE A 175 -12.92 -3.35 10.95
C PHE A 175 -14.34 -3.60 11.47
N THR A 176 -15.19 -4.15 10.62
CA THR A 176 -16.46 -4.76 11.06
C THR A 176 -16.20 -6.07 11.80
N GLU A 177 -17.17 -6.56 12.58
CA GLU A 177 -17.04 -7.85 13.27
C GLU A 177 -16.70 -9.00 12.30
N ASP A 178 -17.39 -9.06 11.16
CA ASP A 178 -17.13 -10.07 10.13
C ASP A 178 -15.69 -9.97 9.59
N GLN A 179 -15.19 -8.74 9.38
CA GLN A 179 -13.82 -8.52 8.94
C GLN A 179 -12.80 -8.94 10.01
N ARG A 180 -13.10 -8.73 11.29
CA ARG A 180 -12.25 -9.20 12.40
C ARG A 180 -12.18 -10.71 12.46
N GLN A 181 -13.31 -11.40 12.30
CA GLN A 181 -13.30 -12.86 12.27
C GLN A 181 -12.47 -13.39 11.08
N ILE A 182 -12.66 -12.83 9.88
CA ILE A 182 -11.85 -13.16 8.71
C ILE A 182 -10.36 -12.91 8.97
N ALA A 183 -10.03 -11.79 9.62
CA ALA A 183 -8.65 -11.45 9.95
C ALA A 183 -8.02 -12.45 10.94
N LEU A 184 -8.76 -12.90 11.95
CA LEU A 184 -8.32 -13.94 12.89
C LEU A 184 -8.07 -15.26 12.18
N ASP A 185 -8.97 -15.66 11.29
CA ASP A 185 -8.84 -16.90 10.51
C ASP A 185 -7.57 -16.87 9.63
N VAL A 186 -7.24 -15.72 9.04
CA VAL A 186 -6.02 -15.51 8.25
C VAL A 186 -4.76 -15.67 9.11
N VAL A 187 -4.76 -15.11 10.33
CA VAL A 187 -3.63 -15.24 11.27
C VAL A 187 -3.45 -16.70 11.69
N GLU A 188 -4.53 -17.40 12.02
CA GLU A 188 -4.49 -18.81 12.41
C GLU A 188 -4.01 -19.73 11.27
N GLU A 189 -4.50 -19.50 10.04
CA GLU A 189 -4.05 -20.23 8.86
C GLU A 189 -2.55 -20.07 8.62
N LYS A 190 -2.03 -18.85 8.76
CA LYS A 190 -0.61 -18.58 8.57
C LYS A 190 0.27 -19.24 9.62
N GLU A 191 -0.20 -19.28 10.86
CA GLU A 191 0.48 -20.03 11.92
C GLU A 191 0.52 -21.53 11.64
N ARG A 192 -0.60 -22.11 11.19
CA ARG A 192 -0.66 -23.52 10.79
C ARG A 192 0.30 -23.82 9.64
N GLU A 193 0.35 -22.98 8.60
CA GLU A 193 1.30 -23.13 7.49
C GLU A 193 2.75 -23.13 7.97
N LYS A 194 3.10 -22.24 8.90
CA LYS A 194 4.45 -22.14 9.48
C LYS A 194 4.81 -23.39 10.30
N GLN A 195 3.86 -23.92 11.07
CA GLN A 195 4.04 -25.16 11.84
C GLN A 195 4.22 -26.38 10.92
N GLU A 196 3.40 -26.51 9.87
CA GLU A 196 3.51 -27.58 8.88
C GLU A 196 4.85 -27.58 8.14
N GLN A 197 5.39 -26.40 7.84
CA GLN A 197 6.72 -26.23 7.23
C GLN A 197 7.86 -26.59 8.18
N THR A 198 7.71 -26.29 9.47
CA THR A 198 8.72 -26.62 10.50
C THR A 198 8.75 -28.14 10.78
N LEU A 199 7.60 -28.80 10.74
CA LEU A 199 7.47 -30.25 10.96
C LEU A 199 7.87 -31.10 9.75
N ASN A 200 8.02 -30.50 8.56
CA ASN A 200 8.50 -31.16 7.34
C ASN A 200 9.71 -30.44 6.71
N PRO A 201 10.94 -30.58 7.25
CA PRO A 201 12.13 -29.90 6.72
C PRO A 201 12.59 -30.40 5.34
N ARG A 202 11.99 -31.48 4.78
CA ARG A 202 12.52 -32.21 3.62
C ARG A 202 11.98 -31.72 2.27
N SER A 203 11.94 -30.41 2.07
CA SER A 203 11.80 -29.83 0.73
C SER A 203 12.59 -28.54 0.61
N SER A 204 13.90 -28.63 0.80
CA SER A 204 14.82 -27.71 0.14
C SER A 204 14.73 -27.95 -1.38
N PRO A 205 14.66 -26.88 -2.21
CA PRO A 205 14.68 -27.05 -3.65
C PRO A 205 16.13 -27.32 -4.06
N ASN A 206 16.54 -28.59 -4.05
CA ASN A 206 17.75 -28.99 -4.76
C ASN A 206 17.36 -29.21 -6.23
N PRO A 207 17.99 -28.54 -7.20
CA PRO A 207 17.66 -28.71 -8.60
C PRO A 207 18.42 -29.94 -9.09
N GLU A 208 17.85 -31.13 -8.98
CA GLU A 208 18.15 -32.26 -9.89
C GLU A 208 17.32 -33.52 -9.54
N THR A 209 16.43 -33.85 -10.48
CA THR A 209 16.04 -35.21 -10.91
C THR A 209 15.66 -36.23 -9.83
N THR A 210 14.35 -36.47 -9.65
CA THR A 210 13.69 -37.73 -10.03
C THR A 210 12.19 -37.68 -9.73
N ALA A 211 11.41 -38.18 -10.69
CA ALA A 211 9.96 -38.24 -10.66
C ALA A 211 9.43 -39.08 -9.49
N GLN A 212 8.70 -38.46 -8.57
CA GLN A 212 7.71 -39.14 -7.74
C GLN A 212 6.46 -38.26 -7.62
N THR A 213 5.34 -38.89 -7.91
CA THR A 213 3.97 -38.39 -7.93
C THR A 213 3.54 -37.84 -6.56
N VAL A 214 4.01 -36.64 -6.22
CA VAL A 214 3.39 -35.81 -5.17
C VAL A 214 2.09 -35.29 -5.77
N SER A 215 0.98 -35.60 -5.10
CA SER A 215 -0.40 -35.30 -5.51
C SER A 215 -0.54 -33.90 -6.09
N THR A 216 -0.40 -33.80 -7.42
CA THR A 216 -0.48 -32.56 -8.19
C THR A 216 -1.87 -31.95 -8.02
N LYS A 217 -2.87 -32.78 -7.74
CA LYS A 217 -4.23 -32.37 -7.35
C LYS A 217 -4.25 -31.54 -6.07
N GLY A 218 -3.49 -31.91 -5.04
CA GLY A 218 -3.49 -31.19 -3.76
C GLY A 218 -2.90 -29.78 -3.85
N VAL A 219 -1.80 -29.63 -4.59
CA VAL A 219 -1.16 -28.32 -4.81
C VAL A 219 -2.04 -27.43 -5.69
N VAL A 220 -2.67 -27.99 -6.73
CA VAL A 220 -3.58 -27.24 -7.61
C VAL A 220 -4.86 -26.84 -6.89
N ILE A 221 -5.42 -27.69 -6.03
CA ILE A 221 -6.61 -27.36 -5.22
C ILE A 221 -6.28 -26.26 -4.20
N ARG A 222 -5.16 -26.36 -3.49
CA ARG A 222 -4.72 -25.30 -2.55
C ARG A 222 -4.44 -23.98 -3.27
N LYS A 223 -3.83 -24.00 -4.46
CA LYS A 223 -3.64 -22.79 -5.27
C LYS A 223 -4.96 -22.22 -5.78
N LEU A 224 -5.90 -23.07 -6.18
CA LEU A 224 -7.22 -22.64 -6.63
C LEU A 224 -8.00 -22.03 -5.47
N GLU A 225 -7.93 -22.62 -4.28
CA GLU A 225 -8.55 -22.12 -3.05
C GLU A 225 -7.95 -20.78 -2.61
N ALA A 226 -6.62 -20.66 -2.62
CA ALA A 226 -5.92 -19.41 -2.30
C ALA A 226 -6.26 -18.30 -3.31
N MET A 227 -6.32 -18.62 -4.61
CA MET A 227 -6.76 -17.67 -5.63
C MET A 227 -8.23 -17.30 -5.44
N LEU A 228 -9.11 -18.26 -5.18
CA LEU A 228 -10.53 -18.01 -4.98
C LEU A 228 -10.77 -17.11 -3.76
N ARG A 229 -10.09 -17.36 -2.63
CA ARG A 229 -10.11 -16.49 -1.46
C ARG A 229 -9.55 -15.09 -1.75
N PHE A 230 -8.49 -14.99 -2.54
CA PHE A 230 -7.97 -13.69 -2.99
C PHE A 230 -9.00 -12.92 -3.82
N PHE A 231 -9.70 -13.59 -4.73
CA PHE A 231 -10.77 -12.99 -5.52
C PHE A 231 -11.96 -12.58 -4.64
N TYR A 232 -12.38 -13.42 -3.69
CA TYR A 232 -13.46 -13.08 -2.74
C TYR A 232 -13.10 -11.89 -1.85
N ARG A 233 -11.84 -11.82 -1.38
CA ARG A 233 -11.34 -10.70 -0.57
C ARG A 233 -11.33 -9.40 -1.37
N ASN A 234 -10.85 -9.43 -2.62
CA ASN A 234 -10.91 -8.26 -3.50
C ASN A 234 -12.35 -7.85 -3.86
N LEU A 235 -13.29 -8.81 -3.94
CA LEU A 235 -14.70 -8.53 -4.21
C LEU A 235 -15.39 -7.80 -3.03
N LEU A 236 -15.07 -8.22 -1.80
CA LEU A 236 -15.58 -7.61 -0.57
C LEU A 236 -14.98 -6.21 -0.31
N LEU A 237 -13.78 -5.94 -0.84
CA LEU A 237 -13.09 -4.65 -0.74
C LEU A 237 -13.65 -3.58 -1.70
N THR A 238 -14.37 -3.97 -2.76
CA THR A 238 -15.12 -3.03 -3.61
C THR A 238 -16.44 -2.59 -2.96
N ARG A 239 -16.37 -1.73 -1.93
CA ARG A 239 -17.52 -1.03 -1.35
C ARG A 239 -17.87 0.23 -2.17
N SER A 240 -18.17 0.05 -3.45
CA SER A 240 -18.88 1.07 -4.24
C SER A 240 -19.73 0.35 -5.27
N GLY A 241 -21.03 0.66 -5.29
CA GLY A 241 -22.12 -0.09 -5.93
C GLY A 241 -22.10 -0.16 -7.46
N SER A 242 -20.98 -0.56 -8.04
CA SER A 242 -20.84 -0.94 -9.44
C SER A 242 -19.96 -2.17 -9.48
N PHE A 243 -20.60 -3.34 -9.59
CA PHE A 243 -19.93 -4.56 -10.02
C PHE A 243 -19.35 -4.27 -11.42
N SER A 244 -18.06 -3.94 -11.50
CA SER A 244 -17.42 -3.74 -12.79
C SER A 244 -17.44 -5.08 -13.52
N LEU A 245 -18.26 -5.21 -14.56
CA LEU A 245 -18.31 -6.41 -15.42
C LEU A 245 -16.91 -6.85 -15.89
N ARG A 246 -15.94 -5.92 -15.90
CA ARG A 246 -14.52 -6.16 -16.15
C ARG A 246 -13.87 -7.12 -15.14
N SER A 247 -14.20 -7.04 -13.85
CA SER A 247 -13.63 -7.93 -12.82
C SER A 247 -14.21 -9.35 -12.92
N VAL A 248 -15.52 -9.46 -13.15
CA VAL A 248 -16.20 -10.74 -13.42
C VAL A 248 -15.67 -11.37 -14.71
N PHE A 249 -15.53 -10.57 -15.77
CA PHE A 249 -14.97 -11.03 -17.04
C PHE A 249 -13.53 -11.54 -16.88
N LEU A 250 -12.68 -10.83 -16.14
CA LEU A 250 -11.30 -11.28 -15.88
C LEU A 250 -11.28 -12.62 -15.13
N ALA A 251 -12.14 -12.77 -14.11
CA ALA A 251 -12.26 -14.01 -13.35
C ALA A 251 -12.73 -15.18 -14.25
N VAL A 252 -13.70 -14.95 -15.13
CA VAL A 252 -14.18 -15.93 -16.11
C VAL A 252 -13.09 -16.29 -17.12
N VAL A 253 -12.32 -15.33 -17.63
CA VAL A 253 -11.20 -15.57 -18.55
C VAL A 253 -10.09 -16.38 -17.87
N LEU A 254 -9.75 -16.08 -16.62
CA LEU A 254 -8.76 -16.83 -15.86
C LEU A 254 -9.21 -18.26 -15.59
N LEU A 255 -10.48 -18.46 -15.21
CA LEU A 255 -11.07 -19.79 -15.04
C LEU A 255 -11.09 -20.56 -16.37
N TYR A 256 -11.49 -19.92 -17.47
CA TYR A 256 -11.50 -20.51 -18.81
C TYR A 256 -10.09 -20.93 -19.27
N MET A 257 -9.09 -20.06 -19.09
CA MET A 257 -7.68 -20.38 -19.36
C MET A 257 -7.18 -21.55 -18.49
N LEU A 258 -7.67 -21.66 -17.25
CA LEU A 258 -7.35 -22.78 -16.37
C LEU A 258 -7.98 -24.08 -16.90
N PHE A 259 -9.25 -24.07 -17.28
CA PHE A 259 -9.96 -25.22 -17.85
C PHE A 259 -9.32 -25.69 -19.17
N LEU A 260 -8.90 -24.77 -20.03
CA LEU A 260 -8.20 -25.11 -21.28
C LEU A 260 -6.78 -25.67 -21.04
N ARG A 261 -6.09 -25.23 -19.98
CA ARG A 261 -4.76 -25.75 -19.63
C ARG A 261 -4.80 -27.06 -18.83
N LEU A 262 -5.93 -27.38 -18.20
CA LEU A 262 -6.11 -28.58 -17.38
C LEU A 262 -6.59 -29.82 -18.15
N ASP A 263 -6.98 -29.70 -19.43
CA ASP A 263 -7.33 -30.87 -20.25
C ASP A 263 -6.86 -30.76 -21.72
N PRO A 264 -5.58 -31.05 -22.02
CA PRO A 264 -5.12 -31.25 -23.40
C PRO A 264 -5.58 -32.59 -24.01
N GLY A 265 -6.44 -33.38 -23.34
CA GLY A 265 -6.79 -34.75 -23.73
C GLY A 265 -8.21 -34.96 -24.27
N ARG A 266 -9.11 -33.97 -24.21
CA ARG A 266 -10.53 -34.16 -24.62
C ARG A 266 -10.96 -33.48 -25.92
N ILE A 267 -10.09 -32.75 -26.63
CA ILE A 267 -10.38 -32.14 -27.95
C ILE A 267 -9.92 -33.05 -29.11
N LYS A 268 -10.12 -34.37 -29.00
CA LYS A 268 -9.91 -35.32 -30.11
C LYS A 268 -10.98 -36.44 -30.15
N ARG A 269 -12.22 -36.14 -29.76
CA ARG A 269 -13.31 -37.13 -29.88
C ARG A 269 -14.60 -36.61 -30.52
N TYR A 270 -14.57 -35.45 -31.16
CA TYR A 270 -15.70 -34.93 -31.95
C TYR A 270 -15.26 -34.27 -33.28
N LEU A 271 -14.19 -34.78 -33.89
CA LEU A 271 -13.85 -34.57 -35.30
C LEU A 271 -13.51 -35.94 -35.89
#